data_AF-A0A517YGR2-F1
#
_entry.id   AF-A0A517YGR2-F1
#
_cell.length_a   1.000
_cell.length_b   1.000
_cell.length_c   1.000
_cell.angle_alpha   90.00
_cell.angle_beta   90.00
_cell.angle_gamma   90.00
#
_symmetry.space_group_name_H-M   'P 1'
#
loop_
_entity.id
_entity.type
_entity.pdbx_description
1 polymer ?
#
loop_
_entity_poly.entity_id
_entity_poly.type
_entity_poly.pdbx_seq_one_letter_code
_entity_poly.pdbx_strand_id
1 'polypeptide(L)'
;MLRQEAFDRLCVKYPEAMMVRATLENALPPTFVDEVFSQHAGRRKSRKLLFSTVVALLSLVVCRVRNSVHASYQLMEQEISVGVKAVYNRLNSLPTRYADKTPQAIAAELLRLVEHVSMRKLKKHPRGKKKPVPKRECPKDQPHFATSRVLAAAKAKNNRSKRKAEK
;
A
#
# COMPACT_ATOMS: atom_id res chain seq x y z
N MET A 1 -2.17 4.69 6.66
CA MET A 1 -2.38 5.74 5.65
C MET A 1 -1.28 5.59 4.60
N LEU A 2 -1.37 4.51 3.85
CA LEU A 2 -0.48 4.16 2.76
C LEU A 2 -0.72 5.21 1.68
N ARG A 3 0.36 5.79 1.20
CA ARG A 3 0.30 6.67 0.05
C ARG A 3 0.11 5.84 -1.21
N GLN A 4 -0.53 6.43 -2.21
CA GLN A 4 -0.79 5.78 -3.50
C GLN A 4 0.50 5.23 -4.13
N GLU A 5 1.59 5.98 -4.06
CA GLU A 5 2.91 5.55 -4.57
C GLU A 5 3.45 4.28 -3.90
N ALA A 6 3.22 4.13 -2.58
CA ALA A 6 3.60 2.93 -1.85
C ALA A 6 2.70 1.75 -2.20
N PHE A 7 1.40 2.02 -2.37
CA PHE A 7 0.39 1.03 -2.72
C PHE A 7 0.69 0.42 -4.09
N ASP A 8 0.83 1.27 -5.12
CA ASP A 8 1.04 0.84 -6.50
C ASP A 8 2.31 -0.02 -6.63
N ARG A 9 3.40 0.39 -5.95
CA ARG A 9 4.67 -0.33 -6.00
C ARG A 9 4.59 -1.70 -5.33
N LEU A 10 3.90 -1.81 -4.20
CA LEU A 10 3.84 -3.05 -3.42
C LEU A 10 2.75 -4.00 -3.94
N CYS A 11 1.67 -3.49 -4.54
CA CYS A 11 0.65 -4.32 -5.19
C CYS A 11 1.22 -5.18 -6.32
N VAL A 12 2.24 -4.70 -7.03
CA VAL A 12 2.91 -5.45 -8.10
C VAL A 12 3.73 -6.62 -7.56
N LYS A 13 4.39 -6.44 -6.40
CA LYS A 13 5.33 -7.44 -5.86
C LYS A 13 4.71 -8.37 -4.81
N TYR A 14 3.80 -7.86 -3.99
CA TYR A 14 3.25 -8.57 -2.82
C TYR A 14 1.76 -8.25 -2.63
N PRO A 15 0.88 -8.72 -3.54
CA PRO A 15 -0.54 -8.36 -3.55
C PRO A 15 -1.28 -8.82 -2.28
N GLU A 16 -0.94 -9.98 -1.73
CA GLU A 16 -1.60 -10.54 -0.55
C GLU A 16 -1.26 -9.77 0.74
N ALA A 17 0.03 -9.47 0.96
CA ALA A 17 0.49 -8.65 2.06
C ALA A 17 -0.09 -7.23 1.98
N MET A 18 -0.23 -6.69 0.76
CA MET A 18 -0.88 -5.40 0.54
C MET A 18 -2.37 -5.42 0.81
N MET A 19 -3.08 -6.51 0.51
CA MET A 19 -4.49 -6.61 0.89
C MET A 19 -4.66 -6.61 2.40
N VAL A 20 -3.87 -7.40 3.14
CA VAL A 20 -3.93 -7.40 4.61
C VAL A 20 -3.60 -6.03 5.16
N ARG A 21 -2.53 -5.38 4.68
CA ARG A 21 -2.16 -4.04 5.11
C ARG A 21 -3.26 -3.01 4.79
N ALA A 22 -3.79 -3.01 3.56
CA ALA A 22 -4.87 -2.10 3.15
C ALA A 22 -6.13 -2.31 3.99
N THR A 23 -6.46 -3.56 4.34
CA THR A 23 -7.59 -3.84 5.24
C THR A 23 -7.35 -3.30 6.64
N LEU A 24 -6.16 -3.46 7.20
CA LEU A 24 -5.81 -2.89 8.50
C LEU A 24 -5.86 -1.37 8.49
N GLU A 25 -5.44 -0.73 7.40
CA GLU A 25 -5.49 0.72 7.31
C GLU A 25 -6.89 1.30 7.09
N ASN A 26 -7.75 0.58 6.37
CA ASN A 26 -9.18 0.93 6.30
C ASN A 26 -9.89 0.70 7.64
N ALA A 27 -9.51 -0.34 8.38
CA ALA A 27 -10.04 -0.62 9.71
C ALA A 27 -9.50 0.34 10.79
N LEU A 28 -8.34 0.96 10.56
CA LEU A 28 -7.66 1.88 11.46
C LEU A 28 -7.55 3.28 10.81
N PRO A 29 -8.66 4.04 10.76
CA PRO A 29 -8.65 5.36 10.16
C PRO A 29 -7.68 6.30 10.90
N PRO A 30 -7.16 7.35 10.24
CA PRO A 30 -6.20 8.28 10.82
C PRO A 30 -6.69 8.87 12.14
N THR A 31 -7.99 9.21 12.19
CA THR A 31 -8.66 9.75 13.37
C THR A 31 -8.59 8.79 14.55
N PHE A 32 -8.88 7.51 14.34
CA PHE A 32 -8.77 6.47 15.38
C PHE A 32 -7.32 6.32 15.86
N VAL A 33 -6.36 6.31 14.94
CA VAL A 33 -4.93 6.18 15.28
C VAL A 33 -4.45 7.39 16.09
N ASP A 34 -4.87 8.60 15.72
CA ASP A 34 -4.56 9.83 16.44
C ASP A 34 -5.26 9.89 17.80
N GLU A 35 -6.48 9.38 17.92
CA GLU A 35 -7.25 9.30 19.17
C GLU A 35 -6.62 8.32 20.15
N VAL A 36 -6.33 7.09 19.71
CA VAL A 36 -5.64 6.07 20.51
C VAL A 36 -4.28 6.59 20.96
N PHE A 37 -3.54 7.23 20.07
CA PHE A 37 -2.28 7.88 20.44
C PHE A 37 -2.50 8.98 21.47
N SER A 38 -3.52 9.82 21.30
CA SER A 38 -3.85 10.89 22.24
C SER A 38 -4.26 10.39 23.63
N GLN A 39 -4.88 9.22 23.73
CA GLN A 39 -5.24 8.62 25.01
C GLN A 39 -3.99 8.11 25.76
N HIS A 40 -2.99 7.59 25.03
CA HIS A 40 -1.84 6.90 25.64
C HIS A 40 -0.55 7.74 25.67
N ALA A 41 -0.48 8.86 24.94
CA ALA A 41 0.74 9.66 24.80
C ALA A 41 1.15 10.40 26.08
N GLY A 42 0.31 10.45 27.12
CA GLY A 42 0.59 11.13 28.39
C GLY A 42 1.13 12.55 28.19
N ARG A 43 2.30 12.86 28.80
CA ARG A 43 2.98 14.16 28.67
C ARG A 43 3.61 14.42 27.30
N ARG A 44 3.68 13.43 26.40
CA ARG A 44 4.36 13.50 25.08
C ARG A 44 3.44 13.91 23.93
N LYS A 45 2.26 14.48 24.21
CA LYS A 45 1.38 15.06 23.20
C LYS A 45 2.06 16.24 22.53
N SER A 46 2.48 16.10 21.27
CA SER A 46 2.79 17.26 20.45
C SER A 46 1.51 17.74 19.75
N ARG A 47 1.08 18.96 20.09
CA ARG A 47 -0.08 19.64 19.50
C ARG A 47 0.14 20.06 18.04
N LYS A 48 1.39 20.03 17.58
CA LYS A 48 1.80 20.60 16.29
C LYS A 48 1.82 19.58 15.15
N LEU A 49 1.86 18.28 15.46
CA LEU A 49 1.97 17.23 14.44
C LEU A 49 1.12 16.02 14.84
N LEU A 50 0.24 15.58 13.94
CA LEU A 50 -0.57 14.38 14.13
C LEU A 50 0.30 13.12 14.03
N PHE A 51 -0.10 12.06 14.74
CA PHE A 51 0.64 10.80 14.71
C PHE A 51 0.40 10.07 13.38
N SER A 52 -0.83 10.14 12.86
CA SER A 52 -1.20 9.60 11.55
C SER A 52 -0.34 10.17 10.41
N THR A 53 -0.02 11.47 10.45
CA THR A 53 0.90 12.11 9.48
C THR A 53 2.30 11.53 9.55
N VAL A 54 2.82 11.26 10.76
CA VAL A 54 4.13 10.61 10.94
C VAL A 54 4.10 9.18 10.39
N VAL A 55 3.02 8.42 10.64
CA VAL A 55 2.83 7.08 10.09
C VAL A 55 2.78 7.11 8.55
N ALA A 56 2.09 8.10 7.96
CA ALA A 56 2.04 8.28 6.51
C ALA A 56 3.43 8.59 5.93
N LEU A 57 4.20 9.48 6.57
CA LEU A 57 5.57 9.79 6.16
C LEU A 57 6.48 8.55 6.26
N LEU A 58 6.45 7.84 7.39
CA LEU A 58 7.22 6.61 7.57
C LEU A 58 6.82 5.51 6.58
N SER A 59 5.56 5.47 6.14
CA SER A 59 5.11 4.50 5.13
C SER A 59 5.90 4.62 3.83
N LEU A 60 6.23 5.83 3.37
CA LEU A 60 7.03 6.06 2.16
C LEU A 60 8.47 5.52 2.31
N VAL A 61 9.05 5.63 3.50
CA VAL A 61 10.40 5.16 3.80
C VAL A 61 10.43 3.63 3.92
N VAL A 62 9.52 3.06 4.73
CA VAL A 62 9.46 1.61 4.98
C VAL A 62 9.11 0.84 3.72
N CYS A 63 8.23 1.40 2.87
CA CYS A 63 7.90 0.82 1.57
C CYS A 63 9.00 1.06 0.51
N ARG A 64 10.13 1.65 0.91
CA ARG A 64 11.28 2.02 0.06
C ARG A 64 10.92 2.92 -1.13
N VAL A 65 9.81 3.65 -1.06
CA VAL A 65 9.42 4.68 -2.06
C VAL A 65 10.40 5.84 -2.02
N ARG A 66 10.82 6.23 -0.81
CA ARG A 66 11.85 7.24 -0.58
C ARG A 66 12.97 6.66 0.28
N ASN A 67 14.19 7.15 0.07
CA ASN A 67 15.39 6.64 0.75
C ASN A 67 15.63 7.29 2.13
N SER A 68 14.83 8.30 2.50
CA SER A 68 14.96 8.97 3.80
C SER A 68 13.67 9.62 4.28
N VAL A 69 13.60 9.87 5.58
CA VAL A 69 12.53 10.65 6.24
C VAL A 69 12.47 12.06 5.65
N HIS A 70 13.63 12.69 5.44
CA HIS A 70 13.69 14.04 4.87
C HIS A 70 13.17 14.08 3.42
N ALA A 71 13.51 13.10 2.58
CA ALA A 71 12.97 13.01 1.22
C ALA A 71 11.45 12.76 1.20
N SER A 72 10.93 12.06 2.21
CA SER A 72 9.48 11.86 2.38
C SER A 72 8.80 13.13 2.88
N TYR A 73 9.45 13.89 3.76
CA TYR A 73 8.98 15.20 4.21
C TYR A 73 8.86 16.19 3.06
N GLN A 74 9.87 16.30 2.19
CA GLN A 74 9.85 17.22 1.04
C GLN A 74 8.66 16.94 0.12
N LEU A 75 8.30 15.67 -0.07
CA LEU A 75 7.11 15.29 -0.84
C LEU A 75 5.79 15.71 -0.17
N MET A 76 5.76 15.67 1.16
CA MET A 76 4.58 15.99 1.98
C MET A 76 4.61 17.43 2.51
N GLU A 77 5.53 18.28 2.06
CA GLU A 77 5.79 19.60 2.65
C GLU A 77 4.55 20.50 2.60
N GLN A 78 3.76 20.39 1.54
CA GLN A 78 2.49 21.12 1.38
C GLN A 78 1.40 20.67 2.37
N GLU A 79 1.47 19.43 2.86
CA GLU A 79 0.52 18.84 3.82
C GLU A 79 0.98 18.98 5.27
N ILE A 80 2.29 19.13 5.49
CA ILE A 80 2.90 19.21 6.82
C ILE A 80 3.14 20.68 7.16
N SER A 81 2.26 21.28 7.96
CA SER A 81 2.37 22.69 8.40
C SER A 81 3.49 22.96 9.43
N VAL A 82 4.41 22.02 9.65
CA VAL A 82 5.48 22.14 10.64
C VAL A 82 6.84 21.86 10.01
N GLY A 83 7.87 22.56 10.50
CA GLY A 83 9.23 22.33 10.03
C GLY A 83 9.75 20.92 10.33
N VAL A 84 10.70 20.47 9.52
CA VAL A 84 11.40 19.17 9.61
C VAL A 84 11.84 18.81 11.03
N LYS A 85 12.32 19.79 11.81
CA LYS A 85 12.75 19.58 13.20
C LYS A 85 11.63 19.06 14.09
N ALA A 86 10.39 19.51 13.88
CA ALA A 86 9.23 19.03 14.63
C ALA A 86 8.90 17.57 14.30
N VAL A 87 9.12 17.16 13.05
CA VAL A 87 8.96 15.76 12.61
C VAL A 87 9.97 14.86 13.33
N TYR A 88 11.26 15.20 13.30
CA TYR A 88 12.27 14.42 14.01
C TYR A 88 12.07 14.41 15.53
N ASN A 89 11.70 15.54 16.13
CA ASN A 89 11.36 15.58 17.56
C ASN A 89 10.20 14.64 17.89
N ARG A 90 9.19 14.53 17.02
CA ARG A 90 8.07 13.61 17.21
C ARG A 90 8.50 12.16 17.06
N LEU A 91 9.33 11.83 16.07
CA LEU A 91 9.92 10.50 15.89
C LEU A 91 10.73 10.05 17.11
N ASN A 92 11.59 10.95 17.64
CA ASN A 92 12.41 10.69 18.81
C ASN A 92 11.58 10.54 20.10
N SER A 93 10.34 11.06 20.10
CA SER A 93 9.43 10.99 21.26
C SER A 93 8.50 9.79 21.25
N LEU A 94 8.55 8.95 20.20
CA LEU A 94 7.67 7.78 20.08
C LEU A 94 7.92 6.76 21.21
N PRO A 95 6.89 6.02 21.66
CA PRO A 95 7.08 5.01 22.69
C PRO A 95 8.02 3.92 22.17
N THR A 96 9.18 3.77 22.81
CA THR A 96 10.19 2.75 22.49
C THR A 96 9.82 1.37 23.02
N ARG A 97 8.57 1.14 23.44
CA ARG A 97 8.08 -0.14 24.01
C ARG A 97 8.36 -1.36 23.12
N TYR A 98 8.54 -1.12 21.82
CA TYR A 98 8.86 -2.15 20.83
C TYR A 98 10.22 -1.94 20.14
N ALA A 99 10.98 -0.90 20.53
CA ALA A 99 12.25 -0.56 19.87
C ALA A 99 13.32 -1.64 20.09
N ASP A 100 13.34 -2.26 21.28
CA ASP A 100 14.31 -3.28 21.65
C ASP A 100 13.80 -4.72 21.39
N LYS A 101 12.61 -4.88 20.80
CA LYS A 101 12.02 -6.20 20.55
C LYS A 101 12.49 -6.77 19.21
N THR A 102 12.86 -8.04 19.22
CA THR A 102 13.17 -8.78 17.99
C THR A 102 11.91 -8.98 17.12
N PRO A 103 12.04 -9.20 15.80
CA PRO A 103 10.90 -9.48 14.93
C PRO A 103 10.03 -10.64 15.42
N GLN A 104 10.64 -11.67 16.01
CA GLN A 104 9.97 -12.82 16.59
C GLN A 104 9.17 -12.44 17.84
N ALA A 105 9.74 -11.60 18.73
CA ALA A 105 9.04 -11.10 19.91
C ALA A 105 7.86 -10.18 19.53
N ILE A 106 7.99 -9.41 18.45
CA ILE A 106 6.90 -8.60 17.91
C ILE A 106 5.80 -9.51 17.33
N ALA A 107 6.17 -10.53 16.55
CA ALA A 107 5.21 -11.48 16.01
C ALA A 107 4.43 -12.21 17.11
N ALA A 108 5.12 -12.65 18.16
CA ALA A 108 4.48 -13.28 19.33
C ALA A 108 3.50 -12.33 20.04
N GLU A 109 3.87 -11.05 20.22
CA GLU A 109 2.97 -10.06 20.80
C GLU A 109 1.74 -9.82 19.91
N LEU A 110 1.92 -9.75 18.59
CA LEU A 110 0.80 -9.59 17.65
C LEU A 110 -0.15 -10.79 17.71
N LEU A 111 0.38 -12.01 17.79
CA LEU A 111 -0.44 -13.22 17.98
C LEU A 111 -1.23 -13.17 19.28
N ARG A 112 -0.59 -12.76 20.39
CA ARG A 112 -1.27 -12.56 21.69
C ARG A 112 -2.39 -11.51 21.60
N LEU A 113 -2.19 -10.45 20.82
CA LEU A 113 -3.24 -9.44 20.61
C LEU A 113 -4.41 -9.99 19.78
N VAL A 114 -4.13 -10.84 18.77
CA VAL A 114 -5.14 -11.49 17.93
C VAL A 114 -6.04 -12.44 18.74
N GLU A 115 -5.55 -13.08 19.80
CA GLU A 115 -6.37 -13.92 20.69
C GLU A 115 -7.54 -13.15 21.32
N HIS A 116 -7.38 -11.84 21.54
CA HIS A 116 -8.42 -10.98 22.08
C HIS A 116 -9.33 -10.37 21.00
N VAL A 117 -9.06 -10.62 19.72
CA VAL A 117 -9.89 -10.13 18.61
C VAL A 117 -11.06 -11.08 18.40
N SER A 118 -12.28 -10.57 18.57
CA SER A 118 -13.50 -11.33 18.30
C SER A 118 -13.71 -11.50 16.78
N MET A 119 -13.16 -12.57 16.21
CA MET A 119 -13.29 -12.90 14.77
C MET A 119 -14.75 -13.05 14.33
N ARG A 120 -15.68 -13.38 15.25
CA ARG A 120 -17.13 -13.42 14.96
C ARG A 120 -17.72 -12.04 14.66
N LYS A 121 -17.16 -10.96 15.23
CA LYS A 121 -17.56 -9.57 14.94
C LYS A 121 -17.00 -9.08 13.60
N LEU A 122 -15.85 -9.61 13.18
CA LEU A 122 -15.27 -9.36 11.87
C LEU A 122 -15.96 -10.24 10.81
N LYS A 123 -17.24 -9.94 10.52
CA LYS A 123 -17.98 -10.65 9.48
C LYS A 123 -17.30 -10.40 8.13
N LYS A 124 -17.00 -11.49 7.42
CA LYS A 124 -16.59 -11.47 6.01
C LYS A 124 -17.58 -10.60 5.24
N HIS A 125 -17.09 -9.56 4.56
CA HIS A 125 -17.95 -8.79 3.67
C HIS A 125 -18.55 -9.76 2.65
N PRO A 126 -19.89 -9.82 2.48
CA PRO A 126 -20.50 -10.71 1.51
C PRO A 126 -19.87 -10.43 0.15
N ARG A 127 -19.25 -11.44 -0.44
CA ARG A 127 -18.73 -11.34 -1.80
C ARG A 127 -19.95 -11.20 -2.70
N GLY A 128 -20.06 -10.08 -3.42
CA GLY A 128 -21.11 -9.93 -4.43
C GLY A 128 -21.08 -11.12 -5.40
N LYS A 129 -22.23 -11.42 -6.03
CA LYS A 129 -22.32 -12.48 -7.04
C LYS A 129 -21.15 -12.31 -8.03
N LYS A 130 -20.36 -13.38 -8.22
CA LYS A 130 -19.24 -13.36 -9.16
C LYS A 130 -19.78 -12.91 -10.52
N LYS A 131 -19.23 -11.84 -11.09
CA LYS A 131 -19.59 -11.41 -12.44
C LYS A 131 -19.40 -12.63 -13.38
N PRO A 132 -20.40 -13.00 -14.19
CA PRO A 132 -20.26 -14.12 -15.11
C PRO A 132 -19.08 -13.83 -16.03
N VAL A 133 -18.26 -14.85 -16.29
CA VAL A 133 -17.16 -14.71 -17.24
C VAL A 133 -17.78 -14.44 -18.61
N PRO A 134 -17.38 -13.36 -19.32
CA PRO A 134 -17.88 -13.11 -20.67
C PRO A 134 -17.56 -14.33 -21.56
N LYS A 135 -18.51 -14.72 -22.42
CA LYS A 135 -18.26 -15.80 -23.38
C LYS A 135 -17.06 -15.41 -24.25
N ARG A 136 -16.07 -16.31 -24.33
CA ARG A 136 -14.94 -16.12 -25.24
C ARG A 136 -15.44 -16.35 -26.66
N GLU A 137 -15.38 -15.33 -27.50
CA GLU A 137 -15.60 -15.47 -28.94
C GLU A 137 -14.30 -15.92 -29.58
N CYS A 138 -14.16 -17.23 -29.82
CA CYS A 138 -13.06 -17.76 -30.63
C CYS A 138 -13.53 -17.86 -32.09
N PRO A 139 -12.80 -17.29 -33.07
CA PRO A 139 -13.07 -17.52 -34.49
C PRO A 139 -12.99 -19.01 -34.82
N LYS A 140 -13.98 -19.52 -35.58
CA LYS A 140 -14.07 -20.95 -35.91
C LYS A 140 -12.85 -21.48 -36.66
N ASP A 141 -12.21 -20.63 -37.45
CA ASP A 141 -11.05 -21.00 -38.28
C ASP A 141 -9.72 -20.98 -37.51
N GLN A 142 -9.67 -20.36 -36.32
CA GLN A 142 -8.47 -20.30 -35.47
C GLN A 142 -8.84 -20.42 -33.99
N PRO A 143 -9.07 -21.65 -33.50
CA PRO A 143 -9.50 -21.90 -32.12
C PRO A 143 -8.43 -21.60 -31.07
N HIS A 144 -7.15 -21.48 -31.47
CA HIS A 144 -6.03 -21.21 -30.58
C HIS A 144 -5.16 -20.05 -31.08
N PHE A 145 -5.00 -19.03 -30.24
CA PHE A 145 -4.06 -17.93 -30.50
C PHE A 145 -2.82 -18.09 -29.63
N ALA A 146 -1.69 -18.42 -30.25
CA ALA A 146 -0.39 -18.15 -29.67
C ALA A 146 -0.09 -16.66 -29.87
N THR A 147 0.12 -15.92 -28.79
CA THR A 147 0.37 -14.47 -28.80
C THR A 147 1.53 -14.10 -29.73
N SER A 148 2.57 -14.95 -29.78
CA SER A 148 3.72 -14.78 -30.68
C SER A 148 3.34 -14.83 -32.16
N ARG A 149 2.44 -15.74 -32.57
CA ARG A 149 1.98 -15.86 -33.97
C ARG A 149 1.14 -14.66 -34.40
N VAL A 150 0.25 -14.18 -33.52
CA VAL A 150 -0.58 -12.99 -33.78
C VAL A 150 0.31 -11.75 -33.97
N LEU A 151 1.30 -11.56 -33.09
CA LEU A 151 2.24 -10.45 -33.18
C LEU A 151 3.14 -10.53 -34.43
N ALA A 152 3.60 -11.72 -34.80
CA ALA A 152 4.39 -11.92 -36.01
C ALA A 152 3.61 -11.60 -37.28
N ALA A 153 2.35 -12.06 -37.38
CA ALA A 153 1.47 -11.77 -38.51
C ALA A 153 1.16 -10.26 -38.62
N ALA A 154 0.92 -9.57 -37.50
CA ALA A 154 0.69 -8.13 -37.47
C ALA A 154 1.94 -7.34 -37.93
N LYS A 155 3.14 -7.72 -37.46
CA LYS A 155 4.41 -7.11 -37.90
C LYS A 155 4.65 -7.31 -39.39
N ALA A 156 4.39 -8.51 -39.92
CA ALA A 156 4.56 -8.80 -41.34
C ALA A 156 3.63 -7.94 -42.23
N LYS A 157 2.37 -7.74 -41.80
CA LYS A 157 1.41 -6.88 -42.51
C LYS A 157 1.84 -5.42 -42.52
N ASN A 158 2.31 -4.88 -41.39
CA ASN A 158 2.83 -3.50 -41.30
C ASN A 158 4.09 -3.29 -42.14
N ASN A 159 5.01 -4.26 -42.18
CA ASN A 159 6.19 -4.17 -43.02
C ASN A 159 5.83 -4.20 -44.51
N ARG A 160 4.79 -4.95 -44.89
CA ARG A 160 4.30 -5.03 -46.27
C ARG A 160 3.61 -3.74 -46.72
N SER A 161 2.85 -3.08 -45.85
CA SER A 161 2.25 -1.77 -46.17
C SER A 161 3.31 -0.68 -46.30
N LYS A 162 4.33 -0.67 -45.41
CA LYS A 162 5.44 0.29 -45.46
C LYS A 162 6.23 0.22 -46.77
N ARG A 163 6.60 -1.00 -47.21
CA ARG A 163 7.29 -1.22 -48.49
C ARG A 163 6.48 -0.83 -49.73
N LYS A 164 5.14 -0.78 -49.61
CA LYS A 164 4.24 -0.39 -50.71
C LYS A 164 4.04 1.14 -50.77
N ALA A 165 4.34 1.86 -49.69
CA ALA A 165 4.33 3.32 -49.64
C ALA A 165 5.68 3.96 -50.03
N GLU A 166 6.77 3.20 -49.97
CA GLU A 166 8.13 3.61 -50.38
C GLU A 166 8.41 3.35 -51.88
N LYS A 167 7.42 2.84 -52.63
CA LYS A 167 7.46 2.60 -54.08
C LYS A 167 6.46 3.50 -54.78
#